data_AF-A0A640UPI9-F1
#
_entry.id   AF-A0A640UPI9-F1
#
_cell.length_a   1.000
_cell.length_b   1.000
_cell.length_c   1.000
_cell.angle_alpha   90.00
_cell.angle_beta   90.00
_cell.angle_gamma   90.00
#
_symmetry.space_group_name_H-M   'P 1'
#
loop_
_entity.id
_entity.type
_entity.pdbx_description
1 polymer ?
#
loop_
_entity_poly.entity_id
_entity_poly.type
_entity_poly.pdbx_seq_one_letter_code
_entity_poly.pdbx_strand_id
1 'polypeptide(L)'
;MAVQVTENTPTVALGPAAALSCRECGQRFPLGPIFACQECFGPLEVAYDLPSGDPESLRKQIEAGPDNIWRYAPLLPVPTDVADKPNLNPGFTKLVKADRLAAELGVTGGLYVKDDSGNPTHSFKDRVVAIAVEAARAFGFTTLSCSSTGNLAGAVGAAARRAGFESCVFIPHDLEAGKVVMAAVYGGDLVGIEGNYDDVNRFCSELIGDPLGEGWGFVNVNLRPYYGEGSKTLAYEICEQLGWRLPDQIVIPIASGSQLTKIDKGLKELIALGLVEDKPYKIFGAQAEGCSPVSTAFKAGHDVVRARRSRTPSPSRWRSGTRPTGRMCSTSRAVRAVPWRMSTTPRSWTRSSCWPGRKGSSRRPRVV
;
A
#
# COMPACT_ATOMS: atom_id res chain seq x y z
N MET A 1 -37.88 -8.53 -23.70
CA MET A 1 -37.09 -9.76 -23.57
C MET A 1 -36.14 -9.56 -22.41
N ALA A 2 -36.41 -10.24 -21.30
CA ALA A 2 -35.57 -10.18 -20.10
C ALA A 2 -34.26 -10.90 -20.38
N VAL A 3 -33.14 -10.20 -20.24
CA VAL A 3 -31.81 -10.81 -20.25
C VAL A 3 -31.66 -11.51 -18.91
N GLN A 4 -31.73 -12.84 -18.92
CA GLN A 4 -31.39 -13.67 -17.78
C GLN A 4 -29.91 -13.45 -17.45
N VAL A 5 -29.65 -12.88 -16.28
CA VAL A 5 -28.33 -12.88 -15.66
C VAL A 5 -28.05 -14.32 -15.27
N THR A 6 -27.24 -15.02 -16.06
CA THR A 6 -26.78 -16.35 -15.72
C THR A 6 -25.74 -16.23 -14.60
N GLU A 7 -26.17 -16.61 -13.40
CA GLU A 7 -25.32 -16.85 -12.24
C GLU A 7 -24.38 -18.02 -12.53
N ASN A 8 -23.12 -17.72 -12.87
CA ASN A 8 -21.97 -18.60 -12.63
C ASN A 8 -20.69 -17.80 -12.87
N THR A 9 -20.51 -16.71 -12.12
CA THR A 9 -19.18 -16.12 -11.95
C THR A 9 -18.42 -17.07 -11.01
N PRO A 10 -17.26 -17.64 -11.40
CA PRO A 10 -16.48 -18.46 -10.48
C PRO A 10 -16.22 -17.67 -9.20
N THR A 11 -16.60 -18.23 -8.06
CA THR A 11 -16.38 -17.60 -6.76
C THR A 11 -14.89 -17.55 -6.51
N VAL A 12 -14.32 -16.35 -6.61
CA VAL A 12 -12.90 -16.12 -6.38
C VAL A 12 -12.62 -16.38 -4.89
N ALA A 13 -11.85 -17.43 -4.60
CA ALA A 13 -11.54 -17.86 -3.24
C ALA A 13 -10.53 -16.91 -2.57
N LEU A 14 -11.01 -15.80 -2.00
CA LEU A 14 -10.23 -14.81 -1.24
C LEU A 14 -10.68 -14.72 0.23
N GLY A 15 -11.05 -15.87 0.80
CA GLY A 15 -11.40 -16.00 2.21
C GLY A 15 -12.58 -15.10 2.62
N PRO A 16 -12.46 -14.28 3.68
CA PRO A 16 -13.54 -13.42 4.19
C PRO A 16 -13.87 -12.21 3.28
N ALA A 17 -13.19 -12.02 2.15
CA ALA A 17 -13.51 -10.95 1.23
C ALA A 17 -14.89 -11.20 0.59
N ALA A 18 -15.80 -10.24 0.74
CA ALA A 18 -17.17 -10.36 0.24
C ALA A 18 -17.40 -9.56 -1.05
N ALA A 19 -16.81 -8.37 -1.13
CA ALA A 19 -17.00 -7.46 -2.26
C ALA A 19 -15.88 -6.41 -2.33
N LEU A 20 -15.86 -5.63 -3.41
CA LEU A 20 -15.19 -4.33 -3.44
C LEU A 20 -16.22 -3.23 -3.18
N SER A 21 -15.88 -2.26 -2.34
CA SER A 21 -16.74 -1.11 -2.02
C SER A 21 -16.02 0.21 -2.25
N CYS A 22 -16.69 1.15 -2.89
CA CYS A 22 -16.16 2.50 -3.10
C CYS A 22 -16.17 3.31 -1.81
N ARG A 23 -15.04 3.94 -1.47
CA ARG A 23 -14.94 4.79 -0.27
C ARG A 23 -15.76 6.08 -0.34
N GLU A 24 -16.06 6.55 -1.55
CA GLU A 24 -16.74 7.84 -1.77
C GLU A 24 -18.26 7.67 -1.85
N CYS A 25 -18.75 6.77 -2.72
CA CYS A 25 -20.18 6.59 -2.95
C CYS A 25 -20.78 5.33 -2.30
N GLY A 26 -19.97 4.46 -1.72
CA GLY A 26 -20.42 3.20 -1.08
C GLY A 26 -20.82 2.09 -2.05
N GLN A 27 -20.87 2.34 -3.36
CA GLN A 27 -21.24 1.35 -4.37
C GLN A 27 -20.39 0.08 -4.24
N ARG A 28 -21.05 -1.08 -4.31
CA ARG A 28 -20.42 -2.39 -4.22
C ARG A 28 -20.26 -3.04 -5.59
N PHE A 29 -19.17 -3.75 -5.76
CA PHE A 29 -18.80 -4.50 -6.96
C PHE A 29 -18.37 -5.91 -6.56
N PRO A 30 -18.53 -6.91 -7.44
CA PRO A 30 -17.92 -8.22 -7.24
C PRO A 30 -16.39 -8.11 -7.06
N LEU A 31 -15.79 -9.10 -6.40
CA LEU A 31 -14.34 -9.22 -6.36
C LEU A 31 -13.81 -9.38 -7.79
N GLY A 32 -12.79 -8.60 -8.13
CA GLY A 32 -12.21 -8.59 -9.45
C GLY A 32 -11.04 -7.62 -9.54
N PRO A 33 -10.26 -7.66 -10.63
CA PRO A 33 -9.10 -6.79 -10.85
C PRO A 33 -9.52 -5.38 -11.28
N ILE A 34 -10.38 -4.73 -10.51
CA ILE A 34 -10.84 -3.35 -10.73
C ILE A 34 -10.35 -2.46 -9.60
N PHE A 35 -9.93 -1.24 -9.93
CA PHE A 35 -9.26 -0.34 -8.96
C PHE A 35 -9.98 0.98 -8.73
N ALA A 36 -10.91 1.33 -9.62
CA ALA A 36 -11.68 2.57 -9.56
C ALA A 36 -13.17 2.25 -9.69
N CYS A 37 -13.99 2.99 -8.94
CA CYS A 37 -15.43 2.90 -9.03
C CYS A 37 -15.92 3.37 -10.41
N GLN A 38 -16.78 2.58 -11.06
CA GLN A 38 -17.34 2.92 -12.37
C GLN A 38 -18.35 4.08 -12.31
N GLU A 39 -18.91 4.38 -11.12
CA GLU A 39 -19.91 5.44 -10.94
C GLU A 39 -19.29 6.81 -10.65
N CYS A 40 -18.24 6.85 -9.81
CA CYS A 40 -17.67 8.11 -9.31
C CYS A 40 -16.15 8.22 -9.44
N PHE A 41 -15.48 7.21 -10.00
CA PHE A 41 -14.01 7.12 -10.10
C PHE A 41 -13.26 7.14 -8.75
N GLY A 42 -13.98 7.03 -7.64
CA GLY A 42 -13.41 6.91 -6.29
C GLY A 42 -12.66 5.59 -6.08
N PRO A 43 -11.74 5.53 -5.11
CA PRO A 43 -10.97 4.32 -4.81
C PRO A 43 -11.88 3.21 -4.25
N LEU A 44 -11.58 1.98 -4.67
CA LEU A 44 -12.22 0.77 -4.15
C LEU A 44 -11.40 0.17 -3.00
N GLU A 45 -12.09 -0.41 -2.03
CA GLU A 45 -11.51 -1.19 -0.93
C GLU A 45 -12.22 -2.53 -0.79
N VAL A 46 -11.53 -3.54 -0.26
CA VAL A 46 -12.17 -4.81 0.08
C VAL A 46 -13.14 -4.61 1.24
N ALA A 47 -14.39 -5.01 1.02
CA ALA A 47 -15.41 -5.20 2.03
C ALA A 47 -15.41 -6.67 2.46
N TYR A 48 -15.52 -6.90 3.76
CA TYR A 48 -15.38 -8.23 4.37
C TYR A 48 -16.66 -8.68 5.05
N ASP A 49 -16.86 -9.99 5.05
CA ASP A 49 -17.69 -10.69 6.01
C ASP A 49 -16.74 -11.34 7.03
N LEU A 50 -16.25 -10.53 7.97
CA LEU A 50 -15.30 -10.97 8.98
C LEU A 50 -15.94 -12.01 9.92
N PRO A 51 -15.15 -12.94 10.48
CA PRO A 51 -15.67 -13.98 11.36
C PRO A 51 -16.43 -13.37 12.54
N SER A 52 -17.64 -13.88 12.78
CA SER A 52 -18.41 -13.63 13.99
C SER A 52 -18.17 -14.79 14.97
N GLY A 53 -17.75 -14.49 16.19
CA GLY A 53 -17.41 -15.53 17.17
C GLY A 53 -16.78 -14.98 18.44
N ASP A 54 -16.31 -15.90 19.29
CA ASP A 54 -15.58 -15.57 20.51
C ASP A 54 -14.21 -14.94 20.18
N PRO A 55 -13.95 -13.68 20.57
CA PRO A 55 -12.68 -13.01 20.28
C PRO A 55 -11.47 -13.75 20.86
N GLU A 56 -11.62 -14.41 22.01
CA GLU A 56 -10.52 -15.11 22.67
C GLU A 56 -10.07 -16.35 21.90
N SER A 57 -11.03 -17.13 21.37
CA SER A 57 -10.75 -18.21 20.43
C SER A 57 -10.02 -17.71 19.19
N LEU A 58 -10.45 -16.59 18.61
CA LEU A 58 -9.82 -15.99 17.43
C LEU A 58 -8.39 -15.50 17.72
N ARG A 59 -8.13 -14.90 18.89
CA ARG A 59 -6.77 -14.55 19.33
C ARG A 59 -5.87 -15.78 19.38
N LYS A 60 -6.32 -16.86 20.03
CA LYS A 60 -5.56 -18.12 20.14
C LYS A 60 -5.27 -18.73 18.77
N GLN A 61 -6.23 -18.67 17.85
CA GLN A 61 -6.04 -19.12 16.48
C GLN A 61 -4.96 -18.30 15.77
N ILE A 62 -4.99 -16.98 15.90
CA ILE A 62 -3.98 -16.08 15.31
C ILE A 62 -2.60 -16.34 15.94
N GLU A 63 -2.50 -16.42 17.26
CA GLU A 63 -1.23 -16.65 17.97
C GLU A 63 -0.60 -18.01 17.65
N ALA A 64 -1.41 -19.03 17.36
CA ALA A 64 -0.95 -20.35 16.93
C ALA A 64 -0.48 -20.39 15.46
N GLY A 65 -0.74 -19.33 14.69
CA GLY A 65 -0.32 -19.21 13.30
C GLY A 65 1.19 -19.00 13.11
N PRO A 66 1.69 -19.07 11.86
CA PRO A 66 3.11 -18.89 11.58
C PRO A 66 3.58 -17.45 11.90
N ASP A 67 4.88 -17.27 12.19
CA ASP A 67 5.52 -15.98 12.49
C ASP A 67 5.67 -15.09 11.23
N ASN A 68 4.54 -14.77 10.58
CA ASN A 68 4.43 -13.88 9.41
C ASN A 68 2.97 -13.39 9.28
N ILE A 69 2.65 -12.59 8.25
CA ILE A 69 1.30 -12.05 8.07
C ILE A 69 0.18 -13.09 7.88
N TRP A 70 0.50 -14.35 7.57
CA TRP A 70 -0.51 -15.37 7.29
C TRP A 70 -1.23 -15.87 8.53
N ARG A 71 -0.70 -15.60 9.74
CA ARG A 71 -1.48 -15.80 10.96
C ARG A 71 -2.78 -14.98 11.00
N TYR A 72 -2.82 -13.88 10.26
CA TYR A 72 -4.02 -13.05 10.10
C TYR A 72 -4.87 -13.43 8.89
N ALA A 73 -4.62 -14.58 8.24
CA ALA A 73 -5.41 -15.03 7.08
C ALA A 73 -6.94 -14.99 7.30
N PRO A 74 -7.49 -15.33 8.49
CA PRO A 74 -8.93 -15.20 8.75
C PRO A 74 -9.49 -13.78 8.62
N LEU A 75 -8.63 -12.75 8.58
CA LEU A 75 -8.99 -11.32 8.49
C LEU A 75 -8.53 -10.68 7.17
N LEU A 76 -7.94 -11.44 6.25
CA LEU A 76 -7.29 -10.95 5.03
C LEU A 76 -7.98 -11.49 3.78
N PRO A 77 -7.87 -10.82 2.62
CA PRO A 77 -8.55 -11.24 1.41
C PRO A 77 -7.70 -12.29 0.68
N VAL A 78 -7.50 -13.44 1.33
CA VAL A 78 -6.60 -14.49 0.88
C VAL A 78 -7.25 -15.86 1.12
N PRO A 79 -6.89 -16.88 0.34
CA PRO A 79 -7.42 -18.22 0.55
C PRO A 79 -6.92 -18.82 1.87
N THR A 80 -7.66 -19.76 2.43
CA THR A 80 -7.36 -20.35 3.75
C THR A 80 -6.06 -21.17 3.77
N ASP A 81 -5.64 -21.69 2.63
CA ASP A 81 -4.41 -22.44 2.41
C ASP A 81 -3.19 -21.54 2.07
N VAL A 82 -3.30 -20.21 2.21
CA VAL A 82 -2.25 -19.26 1.81
C VAL A 82 -0.88 -19.52 2.45
N ALA A 83 -0.87 -20.06 3.68
CA ALA A 83 0.37 -20.36 4.40
C ALA A 83 1.18 -21.49 3.75
N ASP A 84 0.52 -22.40 3.02
CA ASP A 84 1.14 -23.55 2.34
C ASP A 84 1.62 -23.21 0.92
N LYS A 85 1.29 -22.01 0.42
CA LYS A 85 1.62 -21.57 -0.94
C LYS A 85 3.02 -20.98 -1.03
N PRO A 86 3.70 -21.08 -2.19
CA PRO A 86 4.99 -20.43 -2.40
C PRO A 86 4.89 -18.90 -2.28
N ASN A 87 5.54 -18.36 -1.25
CA ASN A 87 5.51 -16.95 -0.88
C ASN A 87 6.82 -16.55 -0.16
N LEU A 88 6.99 -15.25 0.08
CA LEU A 88 8.14 -14.71 0.81
C LEU A 88 7.95 -14.72 2.35
N ASN A 89 6.74 -14.99 2.83
CA ASN A 89 6.39 -14.98 4.26
C ASN A 89 6.78 -13.68 5.00
N PRO A 90 6.32 -12.50 4.56
CA PRO A 90 6.66 -11.24 5.21
C PRO A 90 5.89 -11.04 6.51
N GLY A 91 6.33 -10.06 7.31
CA GLY A 91 5.68 -9.67 8.55
C GLY A 91 6.26 -10.33 9.80
N PHE A 92 5.49 -10.26 10.87
CA PHE A 92 5.92 -10.56 12.24
C PHE A 92 7.29 -9.94 12.61
N THR A 93 7.50 -8.72 12.13
CA THR A 93 8.73 -7.97 12.30
C THR A 93 8.86 -7.43 13.73
N LYS A 94 10.07 -7.02 14.11
CA LYS A 94 10.36 -6.60 15.48
C LYS A 94 9.58 -5.33 15.84
N LEU A 95 8.96 -5.35 17.03
CA LEU A 95 8.49 -4.15 17.71
C LEU A 95 9.51 -3.77 18.78
N VAL A 96 10.46 -2.92 18.39
CA VAL A 96 11.62 -2.58 19.22
C VAL A 96 11.24 -1.52 20.24
N LYS A 97 11.30 -1.85 21.53
CA LYS A 97 11.17 -0.84 22.59
C LYS A 97 12.40 0.07 22.60
N ALA A 98 12.19 1.36 22.43
CA ALA A 98 13.24 2.34 22.14
C ALA A 98 13.49 3.28 23.34
N ASP A 99 13.89 2.71 24.49
CA ASP A 99 14.00 3.45 25.76
C ASP A 99 14.96 4.65 25.70
N ARG A 100 16.12 4.49 25.05
CA ARG A 100 17.09 5.60 24.89
C ARG A 100 16.55 6.73 24.01
N LEU A 101 15.84 6.39 22.94
CA LEU A 101 15.21 7.36 22.05
C LEU A 101 14.05 8.07 22.78
N ALA A 102 13.30 7.35 23.62
CA ALA A 102 12.27 7.93 24.45
C ALA A 102 12.86 9.00 25.38
N ALA A 103 13.95 8.68 26.09
CA ALA A 103 14.65 9.60 26.97
C ALA A 103 15.16 10.85 26.24
N GLU A 104 15.80 10.67 25.08
CA GLU A 104 16.30 11.79 24.24
C GLU A 104 15.17 12.72 23.79
N LEU A 105 14.00 12.18 23.46
CA LEU A 105 12.85 12.95 23.01
C LEU A 105 11.95 13.47 24.14
N GLY A 106 12.28 13.16 25.40
CA GLY A 106 11.44 13.50 26.56
C GLY A 106 10.09 12.77 26.59
N VAL A 107 9.98 11.61 25.94
CA VAL A 107 8.77 10.77 25.96
C VAL A 107 8.76 9.96 27.26
N THR A 108 7.76 10.22 28.11
CA THR A 108 7.60 9.54 29.40
C THR A 108 6.85 8.21 29.31
N GLY A 109 6.10 8.00 28.22
CA GLY A 109 5.45 6.73 27.92
C GLY A 109 6.37 5.72 27.23
N GLY A 110 5.85 4.52 26.94
CA GLY A 110 6.57 3.54 26.14
C GLY A 110 6.70 3.99 24.68
N LEU A 111 7.93 4.10 24.17
CA LEU A 111 8.21 4.32 22.75
C LEU A 111 8.62 3.02 22.09
N TYR A 112 7.99 2.71 20.95
CA TYR A 112 8.28 1.52 20.17
C TYR A 112 8.53 1.89 18.71
N VAL A 113 9.43 1.15 18.06
CA VAL A 113 9.72 1.25 16.63
C VAL A 113 9.31 -0.05 15.98
N LYS A 114 8.33 0.01 15.07
CA LYS A 114 7.95 -1.12 14.23
C LYS A 114 8.91 -1.24 13.05
N ASP A 115 9.85 -2.19 13.14
CA ASP A 115 10.97 -2.27 12.20
C ASP A 115 10.69 -3.25 11.04
N ASP A 116 10.10 -2.71 9.98
CA ASP A 116 9.83 -3.45 8.75
C ASP A 116 11.04 -3.62 7.82
N SER A 117 12.24 -3.15 8.21
CA SER A 117 13.48 -3.43 7.48
C SER A 117 13.93 -4.89 7.60
N GLY A 118 13.36 -5.63 8.55
CA GLY A 118 13.56 -7.08 8.71
C GLY A 118 12.75 -7.95 7.75
N ASN A 119 11.90 -7.37 6.90
CA ASN A 119 11.19 -8.14 5.86
C ASN A 119 12.16 -8.69 4.79
N PRO A 120 11.76 -9.72 4.01
CA PRO A 120 12.62 -10.38 3.02
C PRO A 120 13.34 -9.46 2.03
N THR A 121 12.70 -8.39 1.54
CA THR A 121 13.32 -7.37 0.67
C THR A 121 13.56 -6.06 1.42
N HIS A 122 13.68 -6.11 2.75
CA HIS A 122 14.01 -5.00 3.64
C HIS A 122 13.01 -3.84 3.64
N SER A 123 11.73 -4.12 3.39
CA SER A 123 10.72 -3.09 3.29
C SER A 123 9.32 -3.63 3.60
N PHE A 124 8.45 -2.77 4.14
CA PHE A 124 7.02 -3.07 4.32
C PHE A 124 6.28 -3.44 3.01
N LYS A 125 6.91 -3.17 1.86
CA LYS A 125 6.37 -3.49 0.53
C LYS A 125 6.11 -4.99 0.36
N ASP A 126 6.83 -5.84 1.09
CA ASP A 126 6.59 -7.28 1.03
C ASP A 126 5.19 -7.65 1.52
N ARG A 127 4.70 -7.00 2.58
CA ARG A 127 3.35 -7.26 3.13
C ARG A 127 2.25 -7.02 2.10
N VAL A 128 2.32 -5.88 1.42
CA VAL A 128 1.32 -5.44 0.43
C VAL A 128 1.41 -6.22 -0.87
N VAL A 129 2.63 -6.57 -1.30
CA VAL A 129 2.83 -7.41 -2.48
C VAL A 129 2.37 -8.85 -2.20
N ALA A 130 2.59 -9.38 -1.00
CA ALA A 130 2.15 -10.73 -0.64
C ALA A 130 0.62 -10.91 -0.78
N ILE A 131 -0.19 -9.93 -0.39
CA ILE A 131 -1.65 -9.97 -0.64
C ILE A 131 -1.97 -9.85 -2.13
N ALA A 132 -1.24 -9.00 -2.86
CA ALA A 132 -1.44 -8.83 -4.30
C ALA A 132 -1.10 -10.11 -5.09
N VAL A 133 -0.10 -10.88 -4.67
CA VAL A 133 0.25 -12.18 -5.28
C VAL A 133 -0.92 -13.16 -5.19
N GLU A 134 -1.59 -13.23 -4.04
CA GLU A 134 -2.72 -14.16 -3.87
C GLU A 134 -3.96 -13.69 -4.63
N ALA A 135 -4.20 -12.38 -4.70
CA ALA A 135 -5.22 -11.83 -5.59
C ALA A 135 -4.90 -12.16 -7.07
N ALA A 136 -3.65 -12.00 -7.50
CA ALA A 136 -3.22 -12.34 -8.85
C ALA A 136 -3.42 -13.83 -9.17
N ARG A 137 -3.07 -14.71 -8.23
CA ARG A 137 -3.27 -16.16 -8.33
C ARG A 137 -4.76 -16.49 -8.48
N ALA A 138 -5.61 -15.87 -7.67
CA ALA A 138 -7.04 -16.11 -7.68
C ALA A 138 -7.72 -15.61 -8.97
N PHE A 139 -7.17 -14.57 -9.61
CA PHE A 139 -7.65 -14.06 -10.90
C PHE A 139 -6.98 -14.71 -12.12
N GLY A 140 -6.13 -15.72 -11.92
CA GLY A 140 -5.47 -16.44 -13.01
C GLY A 140 -4.43 -15.62 -13.78
N PHE A 141 -3.86 -14.59 -13.15
CA PHE A 141 -2.76 -13.84 -13.74
C PHE A 141 -1.47 -14.68 -13.76
N THR A 142 -0.63 -14.43 -14.76
CA THR A 142 0.65 -15.13 -14.98
C THR A 142 1.85 -14.24 -14.72
N THR A 143 1.64 -12.93 -14.80
CA THR A 143 2.71 -11.92 -14.72
C THR A 143 2.38 -10.89 -13.65
N LEU A 144 3.30 -10.65 -12.72
CA LEU A 144 3.21 -9.58 -11.74
C LEU A 144 4.01 -8.36 -12.18
N SER A 145 3.38 -7.20 -12.11
CA SER A 145 3.99 -5.95 -12.59
C SER A 145 3.78 -4.78 -11.64
N CYS A 146 4.63 -3.77 -11.80
CA CYS A 146 4.44 -2.47 -11.18
C CYS A 146 5.14 -1.35 -11.97
N SER A 147 4.64 -0.13 -11.80
CA SER A 147 5.39 1.09 -12.11
C SER A 147 6.11 1.59 -10.85
N SER A 148 7.37 1.22 -10.68
CA SER A 148 8.15 1.65 -9.52
C SER A 148 9.65 1.54 -9.71
N THR A 149 10.38 2.41 -9.01
CA THR A 149 11.84 2.58 -9.15
C THR A 149 12.59 2.28 -7.85
N GLY A 150 11.92 1.65 -6.87
CA GLY A 150 12.44 1.44 -5.53
C GLY A 150 11.87 0.19 -4.86
N ASN A 151 11.61 0.26 -3.55
CA ASN A 151 11.26 -0.92 -2.74
C ASN A 151 10.10 -1.76 -3.28
N LEU A 152 9.13 -1.16 -3.99
CA LEU A 152 8.02 -1.91 -4.57
C LEU A 152 8.48 -2.78 -5.74
N ALA A 153 9.40 -2.29 -6.59
CA ALA A 153 9.95 -3.08 -7.68
C ALA A 153 10.67 -4.33 -7.15
N GLY A 154 11.50 -4.15 -6.12
CA GLY A 154 12.20 -5.26 -5.47
C GLY A 154 11.25 -6.29 -4.87
N ALA A 155 10.24 -5.83 -4.12
CA ALA A 155 9.22 -6.70 -3.54
C ALA A 155 8.42 -7.49 -4.60
N VAL A 156 8.04 -6.84 -5.70
CA VAL A 156 7.33 -7.49 -6.82
C VAL A 156 8.20 -8.54 -7.49
N GLY A 157 9.46 -8.19 -7.85
CA GLY A 157 10.38 -9.14 -8.47
C GLY A 157 10.63 -10.36 -7.60
N ALA A 158 10.96 -10.15 -6.32
CA ALA A 158 11.21 -11.24 -5.38
C ALA A 158 9.97 -12.13 -5.18
N ALA A 159 8.80 -11.52 -4.96
CA ALA A 159 7.57 -12.26 -4.69
C ALA A 159 7.09 -13.04 -5.91
N ALA A 160 7.16 -12.44 -7.10
CA ALA A 160 6.79 -13.08 -8.37
C ALA A 160 7.62 -14.34 -8.61
N ARG A 161 8.96 -14.21 -8.52
CA ARG A 161 9.86 -15.35 -8.73
C ARG A 161 9.65 -16.46 -7.71
N ARG A 162 9.42 -16.10 -6.44
CA ARG A 162 9.11 -17.07 -5.39
C ARG A 162 7.78 -17.79 -5.61
N ALA A 163 6.78 -17.07 -6.12
CA ALA A 163 5.43 -17.58 -6.33
C ALA A 163 5.21 -18.27 -7.69
N GLY A 164 6.21 -18.24 -8.57
CA GLY A 164 6.17 -18.86 -9.91
C GLY A 164 5.56 -17.98 -11.00
N PHE A 165 5.43 -16.67 -10.76
CA PHE A 165 4.97 -15.70 -11.75
C PHE A 165 6.14 -15.16 -12.57
N GLU A 166 5.84 -14.74 -13.79
CA GLU A 166 6.69 -13.79 -14.50
C GLU A 166 6.69 -12.45 -13.78
N SER A 167 7.74 -11.65 -13.97
CA SER A 167 7.82 -10.32 -13.39
C SER A 167 8.31 -9.32 -14.42
N CYS A 168 7.58 -8.21 -14.56
CA CYS A 168 7.99 -7.10 -15.41
C CYS A 168 7.78 -5.77 -14.68
N VAL A 169 8.84 -5.01 -14.48
CA VAL A 169 8.80 -3.71 -13.80
C VAL A 169 9.03 -2.59 -14.83
N PHE A 170 8.18 -1.57 -14.78
CA PHE A 170 8.33 -0.38 -15.62
C PHE A 170 8.92 0.79 -14.85
N ILE A 171 9.94 1.41 -15.45
CA ILE A 171 10.68 2.53 -14.88
C ILE A 171 10.89 3.64 -15.89
N PRO A 172 11.03 4.93 -15.48
CA PRO A 172 11.60 5.94 -16.36
C PRO A 172 12.99 5.53 -16.86
N HIS A 173 13.27 5.76 -18.15
CA HIS A 173 14.55 5.38 -18.78
C HIS A 173 15.76 6.13 -18.22
N ASP A 174 15.57 7.33 -17.63
CA ASP A 174 16.61 8.25 -17.20
C ASP A 174 16.97 8.15 -15.71
N LEU A 175 16.65 7.01 -15.09
CA LEU A 175 16.96 6.79 -13.68
C LEU A 175 18.44 6.63 -13.38
N GLU A 176 18.82 7.03 -12.18
CA GLU A 176 20.13 6.76 -11.61
C GLU A 176 20.40 5.25 -11.56
N ALA A 177 21.60 4.85 -11.99
CA ALA A 177 22.00 3.44 -12.12
C ALA A 177 21.74 2.61 -10.85
N GLY A 178 21.97 3.17 -9.66
CA GLY A 178 21.70 2.48 -8.41
C GLY A 178 20.24 2.05 -8.22
N LYS A 179 19.28 2.86 -8.69
CA LYS A 179 17.84 2.52 -8.63
C LYS A 179 17.47 1.44 -9.63
N VAL A 180 18.08 1.49 -10.82
CA VAL A 180 17.92 0.46 -11.85
C VAL A 180 18.43 -0.89 -11.33
N VAL A 181 19.62 -0.92 -10.73
CA VAL A 181 20.19 -2.13 -10.12
C VAL A 181 19.28 -2.68 -9.02
N MET A 182 18.79 -1.83 -8.11
CA MET A 182 17.89 -2.27 -7.04
C MET A 182 16.56 -2.82 -7.55
N ALA A 183 16.04 -2.30 -8.67
CA ALA A 183 14.84 -2.83 -9.30
C ALA A 183 15.08 -4.17 -10.01
N ALA A 184 16.28 -4.38 -10.57
CA ALA A 184 16.64 -5.59 -11.32
C ALA A 184 17.19 -6.74 -10.44
N VAL A 185 17.55 -6.48 -9.18
CA VAL A 185 18.36 -7.42 -8.36
C VAL A 185 17.70 -8.78 -8.14
N TYR A 186 16.37 -8.85 -8.11
CA TYR A 186 15.61 -10.10 -7.92
C TYR A 186 15.25 -10.79 -9.24
N GLY A 187 15.79 -10.31 -10.36
CA GLY A 187 15.43 -10.75 -11.70
C GLY A 187 14.07 -10.21 -12.15
N GLY A 188 13.56 -10.78 -13.23
CA GLY A 188 12.41 -10.24 -13.97
C GLY A 188 12.85 -9.33 -15.10
N ASP A 189 11.90 -8.97 -15.93
CA ASP A 189 12.10 -7.98 -16.96
C ASP A 189 12.02 -6.58 -16.33
N LEU A 190 12.95 -5.70 -16.72
CA LEU A 190 12.95 -4.31 -16.33
C LEU A 190 12.90 -3.46 -17.58
N VAL A 191 11.78 -2.78 -17.80
CA VAL A 191 11.53 -2.02 -19.02
C VAL A 191 11.62 -0.53 -18.73
N GLY A 192 12.54 0.13 -19.43
CA GLY A 192 12.69 1.58 -19.43
C GLY A 192 11.69 2.24 -20.36
N ILE A 193 10.93 3.20 -19.85
CA ILE A 193 9.97 4.00 -20.61
C ILE A 193 10.51 5.41 -20.77
N GLU A 194 10.55 5.91 -22.01
CA GLU A 194 10.84 7.30 -22.32
C GLU A 194 9.71 8.21 -21.84
N GLY A 195 9.85 8.74 -20.62
CA GLY A 195 8.85 9.62 -20.02
C GLY A 195 9.11 9.85 -18.54
N ASN A 196 8.28 10.68 -17.92
CA ASN A 196 8.30 10.90 -16.48
C ASN A 196 7.44 9.86 -15.74
N TYR A 197 7.43 9.89 -14.40
CA TYR A 197 6.69 8.94 -13.58
C TYR A 197 5.19 8.85 -13.91
N ASP A 198 4.55 9.97 -14.25
CA ASP A 198 3.13 9.99 -14.64
C ASP A 198 2.91 9.31 -16.00
N ASP A 199 3.85 9.46 -16.94
CA ASP A 199 3.82 8.78 -18.24
C ASP A 199 3.93 7.26 -18.07
N VAL A 200 4.80 6.79 -17.16
CA VAL A 200 4.93 5.35 -16.85
C VAL A 200 3.64 4.79 -16.24
N ASN A 201 3.03 5.50 -15.27
CA ASN A 201 1.76 5.07 -14.68
C ASN A 201 0.63 5.01 -15.70
N ARG A 202 0.59 5.99 -16.61
CA ARG A 202 -0.38 6.03 -17.70
C ARG A 202 -0.19 4.84 -18.64
N PHE A 203 1.05 4.57 -19.06
CA PHE A 203 1.36 3.41 -19.89
C PHE A 203 0.90 2.09 -19.24
N CYS A 204 1.18 1.89 -17.95
CA CYS A 204 0.72 0.70 -17.23
C CYS A 204 -0.81 0.60 -17.17
N SER A 205 -1.50 1.74 -17.02
CA SER A 205 -2.96 1.79 -17.03
C SER A 205 -3.56 1.46 -18.40
N GLU A 206 -2.90 1.91 -19.47
CA GLU A 206 -3.28 1.58 -20.85
C GLU A 206 -3.04 0.09 -21.15
N LEU A 207 -1.95 -0.50 -20.66
CA LEU A 207 -1.62 -1.91 -20.89
C LEU A 207 -2.67 -2.87 -20.29
N ILE A 208 -3.26 -2.53 -19.13
CA ILE A 208 -4.33 -3.34 -18.51
C ILE A 208 -5.55 -3.51 -19.43
N GLY A 209 -5.81 -2.53 -20.31
CA GLY A 209 -6.91 -2.58 -21.28
C GLY A 209 -6.52 -3.11 -22.66
N ASP A 210 -5.25 -3.47 -22.88
CA ASP A 210 -4.72 -3.96 -24.14
C ASP A 210 -4.55 -5.49 -24.09
N PRO A 211 -4.78 -6.23 -25.20
CA PRO A 211 -4.52 -7.67 -25.25
C PRO A 211 -3.09 -8.07 -24.84
N LEU A 212 -2.10 -7.19 -25.00
CA LEU A 212 -0.73 -7.43 -24.55
C LEU A 212 -0.58 -7.48 -23.02
N GLY A 213 -1.48 -6.83 -22.29
CA GLY A 213 -1.54 -6.87 -20.83
C GLY A 213 -2.51 -7.91 -20.27
N GLU A 214 -3.12 -8.74 -21.13
CA GLU A 214 -3.95 -9.85 -20.68
C GLU A 214 -3.12 -10.81 -19.81
N GLY A 215 -3.61 -11.14 -18.63
CA GLY A 215 -2.85 -11.95 -17.65
C GLY A 215 -1.92 -11.15 -16.73
N TRP A 216 -1.86 -9.81 -16.82
CA TRP A 216 -0.97 -8.99 -15.99
C TRP A 216 -1.65 -8.44 -14.72
N GLY A 217 -1.06 -8.78 -13.57
CA GLY A 217 -1.39 -8.23 -12.27
C GLY A 217 -0.50 -7.03 -11.91
N PHE A 218 -0.97 -5.80 -12.18
CA PHE A 218 -0.32 -4.58 -11.72
C PHE A 218 -0.67 -4.30 -10.26
N VAL A 219 0.29 -4.58 -9.37
CA VAL A 219 0.07 -4.53 -7.90
C VAL A 219 -0.38 -3.14 -7.41
N ASN A 220 0.07 -2.07 -8.08
CA ASN A 220 -0.26 -0.68 -7.75
C ASN A 220 -1.39 -0.08 -8.60
N VAL A 221 -2.01 -0.89 -9.49
CA VAL A 221 -3.10 -0.47 -10.37
C VAL A 221 -4.29 -1.42 -10.19
N ASN A 222 -4.50 -2.42 -11.06
CA ASN A 222 -5.69 -3.30 -11.04
C ASN A 222 -5.81 -4.18 -9.79
N LEU A 223 -4.72 -4.47 -9.10
CA LEU A 223 -4.73 -5.21 -7.83
C LEU A 223 -4.68 -4.31 -6.59
N ARG A 224 -4.73 -2.98 -6.78
CA ARG A 224 -4.55 -1.99 -5.71
C ARG A 224 -5.50 -2.15 -4.51
N PRO A 225 -6.79 -2.51 -4.68
CA PRO A 225 -7.67 -2.70 -3.53
C PRO A 225 -7.18 -3.80 -2.58
N TYR A 226 -6.66 -4.90 -3.13
CA TYR A 226 -6.11 -6.05 -2.39
C TYR A 226 -4.73 -5.74 -1.81
N TYR A 227 -3.84 -5.18 -2.63
CA TYR A 227 -2.51 -4.71 -2.22
C TYR A 227 -2.56 -3.87 -0.94
N GLY A 228 -3.52 -2.94 -0.84
CA GLY A 228 -3.66 -2.07 0.32
C GLY A 228 -3.93 -2.83 1.63
N GLU A 229 -4.57 -3.99 1.57
CA GLU A 229 -4.90 -4.81 2.74
C GLU A 229 -3.65 -5.44 3.38
N GLY A 230 -2.52 -5.52 2.68
CA GLY A 230 -1.27 -5.91 3.35
C GLY A 230 -0.80 -4.87 4.38
N SER A 231 -1.14 -3.58 4.19
CA SER A 231 -0.72 -2.53 5.13
C SER A 231 -1.48 -2.58 6.46
N LYS A 232 -2.71 -3.12 6.51
CA LYS A 232 -3.46 -3.23 7.76
C LYS A 232 -2.87 -4.29 8.71
N THR A 233 -2.11 -5.26 8.18
CA THR A 233 -1.40 -6.25 9.00
C THR A 233 -0.44 -5.62 10.00
N LEU A 234 0.11 -4.43 9.70
CA LEU A 234 0.91 -3.67 10.67
C LEU A 234 0.13 -3.32 11.93
N ALA A 235 -1.16 -2.96 11.79
CA ALA A 235 -2.02 -2.67 12.93
C ALA A 235 -2.29 -3.93 13.77
N TYR A 236 -2.60 -5.04 13.11
CA TYR A 236 -2.81 -6.34 13.77
C TYR A 236 -1.59 -6.76 14.58
N GLU A 237 -0.43 -6.72 13.93
CA GLU A 237 0.83 -7.16 14.49
C GLU A 237 1.31 -6.27 15.63
N ILE A 238 1.14 -4.95 15.51
CA ILE A 238 1.44 -4.02 16.61
C ILE A 238 0.54 -4.32 17.81
N CYS A 239 -0.77 -4.51 17.60
CA CYS A 239 -1.69 -4.76 18.71
C CYS A 239 -1.42 -6.12 19.38
N GLU A 240 -1.21 -7.17 18.59
CA GLU A 240 -0.84 -8.51 19.09
C GLU A 240 0.45 -8.45 19.91
N GLN A 241 1.52 -7.84 19.38
CA GLN A 241 2.82 -7.74 20.07
C GLN A 241 2.78 -6.84 21.32
N LEU A 242 1.77 -5.98 21.43
CA LEU A 242 1.48 -5.20 22.65
C LEU A 242 0.58 -5.95 23.64
N GLY A 243 0.28 -7.22 23.39
CA GLY A 243 -0.60 -8.07 24.20
C GLY A 243 -2.07 -7.76 23.95
N TRP A 244 -2.48 -7.70 22.67
CA TRP A 244 -3.82 -7.35 22.22
C TRP A 244 -4.34 -6.01 22.76
N ARG A 245 -3.48 -4.98 22.66
CA ARG A 245 -3.81 -3.61 23.10
C ARG A 245 -3.58 -2.60 22.01
N LEU A 246 -4.51 -1.65 21.89
CA LEU A 246 -4.33 -0.48 21.04
C LEU A 246 -3.20 0.43 21.58
N PRO A 247 -2.29 0.90 20.72
CA PRO A 247 -1.39 1.98 21.09
C PRO A 247 -2.17 3.30 21.24
N ASP A 248 -1.75 4.16 22.16
CA ASP A 248 -2.38 5.49 22.32
C ASP A 248 -2.10 6.40 21.12
N GLN A 249 -0.91 6.25 20.53
CA GLN A 249 -0.42 7.08 19.44
C GLN A 249 0.38 6.25 18.45
N ILE A 250 0.18 6.50 17.16
CA ILE A 250 0.97 5.89 16.08
C ILE A 250 1.48 7.00 15.16
N VAL A 251 2.76 6.98 14.83
CA VAL A 251 3.36 7.88 13.83
C VAL A 251 3.69 7.09 12.57
N ILE A 252 3.18 7.55 11.43
CA ILE A 252 3.29 6.85 10.14
C ILE A 252 3.92 7.78 9.10
N PRO A 253 5.02 7.37 8.45
CA PRO A 253 5.55 8.08 7.28
C PRO A 253 4.54 8.05 6.12
N ILE A 254 4.23 9.23 5.56
CA ILE A 254 3.25 9.38 4.48
C ILE A 254 3.95 9.65 3.15
N ALA A 255 3.84 8.68 2.23
CA ALA A 255 4.02 8.90 0.80
C ALA A 255 2.66 9.21 0.14
N SER A 256 1.98 8.18 -0.36
CA SER A 256 0.63 8.31 -0.96
C SER A 256 -0.51 8.39 0.06
N GLY A 257 -0.25 8.11 1.34
CA GLY A 257 -1.26 8.07 2.40
C GLY A 257 -1.95 6.71 2.60
N SER A 258 -1.78 5.76 1.67
CA SER A 258 -2.46 4.46 1.75
C SER A 258 -2.11 3.65 2.99
N GLN A 259 -0.86 3.68 3.47
CA GLN A 259 -0.47 2.92 4.65
C GLN A 259 -1.20 3.44 5.90
N LEU A 260 -1.30 4.76 6.05
CA LEU A 260 -1.99 5.40 7.16
C LEU A 260 -3.46 4.99 7.22
N THR A 261 -4.18 5.09 6.09
CA THR A 261 -5.61 4.77 6.04
C THR A 261 -5.87 3.28 6.30
N LYS A 262 -4.95 2.40 5.90
CA LYS A 262 -5.08 0.96 6.11
C LYS A 262 -4.73 0.54 7.53
N ILE A 263 -3.76 1.19 8.18
CA ILE A 263 -3.53 0.98 9.61
C ILE A 263 -4.76 1.40 10.41
N ASP A 264 -5.37 2.56 10.12
CA ASP A 264 -6.63 2.98 10.76
C ASP A 264 -7.75 1.96 10.56
N LYS A 265 -7.93 1.45 9.33
CA LYS A 265 -8.87 0.37 9.03
C LYS A 265 -8.59 -0.88 9.89
N GLY A 266 -7.33 -1.30 9.98
CA GLY A 266 -6.94 -2.46 10.79
C GLY A 266 -7.28 -2.30 12.27
N LEU A 267 -7.01 -1.14 12.87
CA LEU A 267 -7.37 -0.88 14.27
C LEU A 267 -8.89 -0.94 14.48
N LYS A 268 -9.67 -0.34 13.58
CA LYS A 268 -11.14 -0.39 13.63
C LYS A 268 -11.69 -1.80 13.49
N GLU A 269 -11.11 -2.62 12.63
CA GLU A 269 -11.50 -4.02 12.48
C GLU A 269 -11.21 -4.83 13.75
N LEU A 270 -10.05 -4.64 14.39
CA LEU A 270 -9.75 -5.29 15.67
C LEU A 270 -10.74 -4.89 16.77
N ILE A 271 -11.11 -3.60 16.83
CA ILE A 271 -12.12 -3.09 17.78
C ILE A 271 -13.48 -3.72 17.49
N ALA A 272 -13.92 -3.71 16.23
CA ALA A 272 -15.20 -4.26 15.82
C ALA A 272 -15.32 -5.76 16.09
N LEU A 273 -14.21 -6.49 16.02
CA LEU A 273 -14.13 -7.91 16.36
C LEU A 273 -13.94 -8.19 17.85
N GLY A 274 -13.83 -7.17 18.71
CA GLY A 274 -13.56 -7.33 20.14
C GLY A 274 -12.17 -7.90 20.45
N LEU A 275 -11.26 -7.93 19.48
CA LEU A 275 -9.89 -8.41 19.66
C LEU A 275 -9.03 -7.46 20.48
N VAL A 276 -9.45 -6.20 20.63
CA VAL A 276 -8.82 -5.18 21.48
C VAL A 276 -9.92 -4.34 22.13
N GLU A 277 -9.62 -3.72 23.28
CA GLU A 277 -10.52 -2.76 23.93
C GLU A 277 -10.74 -1.52 23.03
N ASP A 278 -11.99 -1.07 22.91
CA ASP A 278 -12.31 0.20 22.26
C ASP A 278 -11.86 1.37 23.15
N LYS A 279 -10.82 2.07 22.72
CA LYS A 279 -10.36 3.30 23.37
C LYS A 279 -9.90 4.34 22.35
N PRO A 280 -9.89 5.64 22.72
CA PRO A 280 -9.36 6.68 21.85
C PRO A 280 -7.88 6.45 21.51
N TYR A 281 -7.56 6.46 20.22
CA TYR A 281 -6.18 6.47 19.70
C TYR A 281 -5.96 7.64 18.74
N LYS A 282 -4.70 8.00 18.50
CA LYS A 282 -4.33 9.04 17.53
C LYS A 282 -3.33 8.53 16.52
N ILE A 283 -3.59 8.80 15.24
CA ILE A 283 -2.64 8.55 14.17
C ILE A 283 -2.07 9.88 13.68
N PHE A 284 -0.75 9.93 13.61
CA PHE A 284 0.03 11.07 13.16
C PHE A 284 0.72 10.75 11.83
N GLY A 285 0.56 11.66 10.87
CA GLY A 285 1.25 11.61 9.60
C GLY A 285 2.56 12.39 9.60
N ALA A 286 3.64 11.80 9.08
CA ALA A 286 4.92 12.48 8.88
C ALA A 286 5.30 12.56 7.39
N GLN A 287 5.60 13.76 6.89
CA GLN A 287 6.10 13.99 5.52
C GLN A 287 7.35 14.87 5.54
N ALA A 288 8.25 14.65 4.58
CA ALA A 288 9.40 15.52 4.36
C ALA A 288 8.95 16.89 3.84
N GLU A 289 9.58 17.96 4.33
CA GLU A 289 9.24 19.35 3.97
C GLU A 289 9.31 19.62 2.46
N GLY A 290 10.22 18.96 1.74
CA GLY A 290 10.35 19.08 0.29
C GLY A 290 9.18 18.49 -0.52
N CYS A 291 8.40 17.58 0.08
CA CYS A 291 7.28 16.89 -0.56
C CYS A 291 6.21 16.51 0.49
N SER A 292 5.41 17.51 0.90
CA SER A 292 4.40 17.36 1.95
C SER A 292 2.96 17.74 1.51
N PRO A 293 2.46 17.25 0.36
CA PRO A 293 1.16 17.69 -0.16
C PRO A 293 0.00 17.33 0.77
N VAL A 294 0.04 16.16 1.41
CA VAL A 294 -1.02 15.71 2.35
C VAL A 294 -1.01 16.55 3.62
N SER A 295 0.18 16.77 4.22
CA SER A 295 0.31 17.63 5.40
C SER A 295 -0.11 19.08 5.11
N THR A 296 0.20 19.58 3.92
CA THR A 296 -0.20 20.94 3.50
C THR A 296 -1.72 21.06 3.37
N ALA A 297 -2.35 20.12 2.67
CA ALA A 297 -3.80 20.10 2.51
C ALA A 297 -4.51 19.98 3.87
N PHE A 298 -4.04 19.07 4.73
CA PHE A 298 -4.60 18.88 6.07
C PHE A 298 -4.53 20.15 6.93
N LYS A 299 -3.37 20.82 6.96
CA LYS A 299 -3.21 22.09 7.70
C LYS A 299 -4.07 23.21 7.16
N ALA A 300 -4.36 23.20 5.86
CA ALA A 300 -5.24 24.16 5.21
C ALA A 300 -6.73 23.81 5.36
N GLY A 301 -7.08 22.69 6.01
CA GLY A 301 -8.46 22.23 6.11
C GLY A 301 -9.06 21.81 4.76
N HIS A 302 -8.22 21.39 3.81
CA HIS A 302 -8.67 20.94 2.50
C HIS A 302 -8.84 19.41 2.47
N ASP A 303 -9.99 18.97 1.96
CA ASP A 303 -10.28 17.54 1.76
C ASP A 303 -9.63 16.99 0.47
N VAL A 304 -9.20 17.88 -0.43
CA VAL A 304 -8.56 17.52 -1.70
C VAL A 304 -7.07 17.86 -1.69
N VAL A 305 -6.23 16.85 -1.90
CA VAL A 305 -4.78 17.00 -1.99
C VAL A 305 -4.40 17.40 -3.42
N ARG A 306 -3.82 18.60 -3.58
CA ARG A 306 -3.23 19.00 -4.86
C ARG A 306 -1.85 18.37 -5.02
N ALA A 307 -1.64 17.66 -6.12
CA ALA A 307 -0.32 17.11 -6.46
C ALA A 307 0.70 18.25 -6.60
N ARG A 308 1.85 18.11 -5.94
CA ARG A 308 2.96 19.05 -6.04
C ARG A 308 4.13 18.33 -6.70
N ARG A 309 4.64 18.85 -7.81
CA ARG A 309 5.93 18.38 -8.36
C ARG A 309 7.01 18.62 -7.32
N SER A 310 7.79 17.58 -6.99
CA SER A 310 8.92 17.72 -6.08
C SER A 310 9.94 18.70 -6.67
N ARG A 311 10.37 19.69 -5.88
CA ARG A 311 11.45 20.65 -6.24
C ARG A 311 12.84 20.13 -5.88
N THR A 312 13.02 18.81 -5.68
CA THR A 312 14.35 18.23 -5.50
C THR A 312 15.01 18.07 -6.87
N PRO A 313 16.15 18.74 -7.14
CA PRO A 313 17.00 18.35 -8.26
C PRO A 313 17.47 16.90 -8.04
N SER A 314 17.66 16.18 -9.14
CA SER A 314 18.44 14.94 -9.18
C SER A 314 19.68 15.02 -8.26
N PRO A 315 20.00 13.98 -7.47
CA PRO A 315 21.24 13.89 -6.70
C PRO A 315 22.53 14.07 -7.51
N SER A 316 22.48 14.05 -8.85
CA SER A 316 23.63 14.25 -9.74
C SER A 316 24.28 15.65 -9.70
N ARG A 317 23.81 16.58 -8.85
CA ARG A 317 24.41 17.92 -8.70
C ARG A 317 25.13 18.17 -7.37
N TRP A 318 25.52 17.14 -6.64
CA TRP A 318 26.58 17.26 -5.64
C TRP A 318 27.94 17.18 -6.34
N ARG A 319 28.35 18.29 -6.98
CA ARG A 319 29.70 18.40 -7.53
C ARG A 319 30.69 18.49 -6.36
N SER A 320 31.68 17.62 -6.41
CA SER A 320 32.84 17.54 -5.55
C SER A 320 33.55 18.88 -5.41
N GLY A 321 33.83 19.28 -4.16
CA GLY A 321 34.65 20.45 -3.89
C GLY A 321 34.67 20.84 -2.42
N THR A 322 35.20 19.97 -1.56
CA THR A 322 36.13 20.24 -0.43
C THR A 322 36.14 19.05 0.53
N ARG A 323 37.33 18.50 0.81
CA ARG A 323 37.61 17.48 1.84
C ARG A 323 37.78 18.16 3.23
N PRO A 324 37.78 17.39 4.34
CA PRO A 324 36.93 17.62 5.50
C PRO A 324 37.60 18.41 6.63
N THR A 325 36.80 19.20 7.35
CA THR A 325 37.10 19.63 8.72
C THR A 325 35.90 19.35 9.59
N GLY A 326 36.14 18.68 10.72
CA GLY A 326 35.12 18.08 11.57
C GLY A 326 34.03 19.04 12.03
N ARG A 327 32.78 18.62 11.78
CA ARG A 327 31.59 18.76 12.62
C ARG A 327 30.43 18.10 11.86
N MET A 328 29.95 16.95 12.33
CA MET A 328 28.64 16.43 11.93
C MET A 328 27.60 17.48 12.34
N CYS A 329 27.12 18.25 11.36
CA CYS A 329 25.96 19.09 11.57
C CYS A 329 24.73 18.18 11.46
N SER A 330 24.28 17.69 12.61
CA SER A 330 22.98 17.05 12.77
C SER A 330 21.88 18.06 12.45
N THR A 331 21.30 17.99 11.25
CA THR A 331 20.03 18.65 10.96
C THR A 331 18.87 17.68 11.19
N SER A 332 18.79 17.13 12.39
CA SER A 332 17.56 16.59 12.97
C SER A 332 16.64 17.75 13.36
N ARG A 333 15.96 18.35 12.36
CA ARG A 333 14.80 19.21 12.67
C ARG A 333 13.59 18.29 12.88
N ALA A 334 13.12 18.26 14.13
CA ALA A 334 11.94 17.53 14.56
C ALA A 334 10.74 17.82 13.66
N VAL A 335 10.22 16.78 13.01
CA VAL A 335 8.98 16.82 12.26
C VAL A 335 7.83 16.91 13.26
N ARG A 336 7.11 18.04 13.29
CA ARG A 336 5.86 18.15 14.07
C ARG A 336 4.79 17.24 13.44
N ALA A 337 4.54 16.12 14.10
CA ALA A 337 3.40 15.25 13.90
C ALA A 337 2.07 16.03 14.04
N VAL A 338 1.14 15.86 13.10
CA VAL A 338 -0.17 16.53 13.14
C VAL A 338 -1.27 15.48 13.34
N PRO A 339 -2.18 15.64 14.32
CA PRO A 339 -3.23 14.67 14.58
C PRO A 339 -4.30 14.72 13.49
N TRP A 340 -4.71 13.56 12.98
CA TRP A 340 -5.73 13.42 11.94
C TRP A 340 -7.10 13.07 12.57
N ARG A 341 -8.17 13.80 12.21
CA ARG A 341 -9.57 13.42 12.50
C ARG A 341 -10.32 13.31 11.17
N MET A 342 -10.91 12.15 10.92
CA MET A 342 -11.77 11.91 9.76
C MET A 342 -13.17 12.45 10.10
N SER A 343 -13.71 13.40 9.33
CA SER A 343 -15.11 13.82 9.46
C SER A 343 -15.99 12.88 8.62
N THR A 344 -17.11 12.45 9.19
CA THR A 344 -18.03 11.45 8.59
C THR A 344 -19.35 12.08 8.15
N THR A 345 -19.33 13.28 7.57
CA THR A 345 -20.55 13.96 7.12
C THR A 345 -20.68 13.93 5.58
N PRO A 346 -21.66 13.21 5.01
CA PRO A 346 -21.94 13.27 3.59
C PRO A 346 -22.54 14.64 3.26
N ARG A 347 -21.92 15.42 2.37
CA ARG A 347 -22.57 16.57 1.72
C ARG A 347 -22.73 16.25 0.24
N SER A 348 -23.94 16.46 -0.26
CA SER A 348 -24.35 16.25 -1.64
C SER A 348 -23.50 17.08 -2.61
N TRP A 349 -22.99 16.43 -3.65
CA TRP A 349 -22.25 17.09 -4.73
C TRP A 349 -23.21 17.40 -5.88
N THR A 350 -23.42 18.68 -6.17
CA THR A 350 -23.99 19.14 -7.43
C THR A 350 -22.89 19.18 -8.50
N ARG A 351 -23.17 18.55 -9.65
CA ARG A 351 -22.27 18.46 -10.80
C ARG A 351 -21.95 19.85 -11.37
N SER A 352 -20.67 20.16 -11.54
CA SER A 352 -20.22 21.18 -12.48
C SER A 352 -19.15 20.60 -13.41
N SER A 353 -19.53 20.54 -14.68
CA SER A 353 -18.75 20.10 -15.83
C SER A 353 -17.68 21.13 -16.18
N CYS A 354 -16.41 20.74 -16.21
CA CYS A 354 -15.33 21.51 -16.84
C CYS A 354 -14.31 20.56 -17.48
N TRP A 355 -14.54 20.24 -18.76
CA TRP A 355 -13.51 19.73 -19.68
C TRP A 355 -13.34 20.79 -20.78
N PRO A 356 -12.14 21.37 -20.98
CA PRO A 356 -11.81 22.00 -22.24
C PRO A 356 -11.18 20.95 -23.15
N GLY A 357 -11.88 20.61 -24.23
CA GLY A 357 -11.35 19.75 -25.29
C GLY A 357 -10.13 20.39 -25.97
N ARG A 358 -9.14 19.57 -26.32
CA ARG A 358 -8.18 19.87 -27.39
C ARG A 358 -7.90 18.64 -28.23
N LYS A 359 -7.91 18.88 -29.54
CA LYS A 359 -7.64 17.97 -30.65
C LYS A 359 -6.15 17.61 -30.74
N GLY A 360 -5.89 16.35 -31.08
CA GLY A 360 -4.84 15.89 -32.01
C GLY A 360 -3.36 16.06 -31.65
N SER A 361 -2.68 14.97 -31.30
CA SER A 361 -1.64 14.37 -32.16
C SER A 361 -1.19 13.03 -31.56
N SER A 362 -1.21 11.97 -32.37
CA SER A 362 -0.77 10.64 -32.00
C SER A 362 0.75 10.54 -32.08
N ARG A 363 1.41 10.40 -30.94
CA ARG A 363 2.74 9.79 -30.86
C ARG A 363 2.67 8.69 -29.81
N ARG A 364 2.67 7.44 -30.28
CA ARG A 364 2.88 6.27 -29.43
C ARG A 364 4.32 6.34 -28.90
N PRO A 365 4.58 6.13 -27.60
CA PRO A 365 5.93 5.99 -27.10
C PRO A 365 6.57 4.73 -27.71
N ARG A 366 7.85 4.83 -28.11
CA ARG A 366 8.64 3.67 -28.54
C ARG A 366 9.14 2.94 -27.29
N VAL A 367 8.93 1.64 -27.26
CA VAL A 367 9.58 0.71 -26.31
C VAL A 367 10.98 0.44 -26.86
N VAL A 368 12.02 0.56 -26.02
CA VAL A 368 13.41 0.22 -26.34
C VAL A 368 13.84 -0.97 -25.51
#